data_AF-A0A352KXB0-F1
#
_entry.id   AF-A0A352KXB0-F1
#
_cell.length_a   1.000
_cell.length_b   1.000
_cell.length_c   1.000
_cell.angle_alpha   90.00
_cell.angle_beta   90.00
_cell.angle_gamma   90.00
#
_symmetry.space_group_name_H-M   'P 1'
#
loop_
_entity.id
_entity.type
_entity.pdbx_description
1 polymer ?
#
loop_
_entity_poly.entity_id
_entity_poly.type
_entity_poly.pdbx_seq_one_letter_code
_entity_poly.pdbx_strand_id
1 'polypeptide(L)'
;LYSAITDCGAGGFSSAVGEMGADTGAEVWLDRAPLKYSGLSCTEIWISEAQERMVLAVPEHNWQQFNDLCAAEGVEATAIGRFTETHQLVLKYGEHQVGSLSMEFLHDGRPPVIREAVYETQAEQSLPAGSEEALGQSDFTNELRGILGSLNVASKEWIIRQYDHEVQAGSVIKPLTG
;
A
#
# COMPACT_ATOMS: atom_id res chain seq x y z
N LEU A 1 -2.11 20.61 10.11
CA LEU A 1 -0.66 20.64 10.40
C LEU A 1 0.14 20.30 9.15
N TYR A 2 -0.25 19.29 8.39
CA TYR A 2 0.32 18.93 7.09
C TYR A 2 -0.69 19.19 5.96
N SER A 3 -0.21 19.19 4.72
CA SER A 3 -1.02 19.40 3.50
C SER A 3 -1.25 18.11 2.71
N ALA A 4 -0.34 17.16 2.79
CA ALA A 4 -0.44 15.85 2.13
C ALA A 4 0.32 14.79 2.92
N ILE A 5 -0.07 13.53 2.73
CA ILE A 5 0.51 12.36 3.38
C ILE A 5 0.40 11.15 2.45
N THR A 6 1.42 10.29 2.42
CA THR A 6 1.40 8.98 1.76
C THR A 6 2.23 7.97 2.55
N ASP A 7 1.94 6.69 2.38
CA ASP A 7 2.71 5.59 2.96
C ASP A 7 3.94 5.24 2.10
N CYS A 8 4.97 4.68 2.75
CA CYS A 8 6.13 4.12 2.06
C CYS A 8 5.93 2.62 1.84
N GLY A 9 5.32 2.26 0.71
CA GLY A 9 5.17 0.89 0.25
C GLY A 9 6.31 0.46 -0.69
N ALA A 10 5.91 -0.07 -1.86
CA ALA A 10 6.84 -0.50 -2.90
C ALA A 10 7.69 0.66 -3.42
N GLY A 11 9.00 0.48 -3.53
CA GLY A 11 9.94 1.54 -3.91
C GLY A 11 10.24 2.57 -2.80
N GLY A 12 9.60 2.50 -1.63
CA GLY A 12 9.97 3.33 -0.47
C GLY A 12 9.87 4.83 -0.71
N PHE A 13 10.90 5.58 -0.30
CA PHE A 13 10.94 7.04 -0.51
C PHE A 13 10.90 7.41 -1.99
N SER A 14 11.45 6.56 -2.87
CA SER A 14 11.47 6.83 -4.30
C SER A 14 10.09 6.93 -4.94
N SER A 15 9.16 6.05 -4.56
CA SER A 15 7.75 6.12 -4.97
C SER A 15 7.04 7.23 -4.19
N ALA A 16 7.10 7.22 -2.85
CA ALA A 16 6.34 8.16 -2.03
C ALA A 16 6.66 9.64 -2.35
N VAL A 17 7.93 10.02 -2.40
CA VAL A 17 8.33 11.40 -2.72
C VAL A 17 8.16 11.69 -4.22
N GLY A 18 8.43 10.71 -5.09
CA GLY A 18 8.27 10.86 -6.53
C GLY A 18 6.82 11.10 -6.96
N GLU A 19 5.87 10.43 -6.31
CA GLU A 19 4.44 10.60 -6.52
C GLU A 19 3.95 11.93 -5.93
N MET A 20 4.30 12.24 -4.68
CA MET A 20 3.90 13.52 -4.06
C MET A 20 4.47 14.75 -4.78
N GLY A 21 5.66 14.61 -5.38
CA GLY A 21 6.35 15.68 -6.09
C GLY A 21 6.12 15.71 -7.60
N ALA A 22 5.21 14.89 -8.15
CA ALA A 22 5.03 14.74 -9.60
C ALA A 22 4.87 16.07 -10.34
N ASP A 23 4.01 16.95 -9.82
CA ASP A 23 3.68 18.24 -10.44
C ASP A 23 4.56 19.41 -9.94
N THR A 24 5.54 19.16 -9.07
CA THR A 24 6.29 20.24 -8.39
C THR A 24 7.80 20.05 -8.49
N GLY A 25 8.29 18.84 -8.22
CA GLY A 25 9.69 18.55 -7.93
C GLY A 25 9.96 18.39 -6.42
N ALA A 26 11.11 17.82 -6.09
CA ALA A 26 11.53 17.57 -4.73
C ALA A 26 13.06 17.56 -4.59
N GLU A 27 13.55 18.07 -3.47
CA GLU A 27 14.94 17.97 -3.07
C GLU A 27 15.02 17.19 -1.75
N VAL A 28 15.77 16.09 -1.74
CA VAL A 28 15.87 15.17 -0.59
C VAL A 28 17.32 14.98 -0.17
N TRP A 29 17.57 15.09 1.12
CA TRP A 29 18.85 14.77 1.76
C TRP A 29 18.76 13.39 2.41
N LEU A 30 19.39 12.40 1.77
CA LEU A 30 19.33 11.00 2.19
C LEU A 30 20.07 10.76 3.51
N ASP A 31 21.07 11.56 3.83
CA ASP A 31 21.82 11.51 5.10
C ASP A 31 20.98 11.94 6.31
N ARG A 32 19.84 12.61 6.09
CA ARG A 32 18.92 13.01 7.16
C ARG A 32 17.89 11.94 7.49
N ALA A 33 17.71 10.94 6.64
CA ALA A 33 16.76 9.87 6.91
C ALA A 33 17.23 9.03 8.12
N PRO A 34 16.38 8.77 9.12
CA PRO A 34 16.73 7.85 10.22
C PRO A 34 17.03 6.46 9.67
N LEU A 35 18.22 5.92 9.99
CA LEU A 35 18.69 4.62 9.50
C LEU A 35 18.78 3.61 10.64
N LYS A 36 18.25 2.41 10.40
CA LYS A 36 18.40 1.26 11.31
C LYS A 36 19.80 0.64 11.25
N TYR A 37 20.45 0.68 10.09
CA TYR A 37 21.76 0.09 9.84
C TYR A 37 22.72 1.16 9.33
N SER A 38 23.93 1.19 9.90
CA SER A 38 25.02 2.01 9.37
C SER A 38 25.55 1.44 8.05
N GLY A 39 25.98 2.32 7.14
CA GLY A 39 26.71 1.92 5.93
C GLY A 39 25.82 1.62 4.71
N LEU A 40 24.52 1.92 4.78
CA LEU A 40 23.64 1.85 3.62
C LEU A 40 24.09 2.84 2.54
N SER A 41 24.10 2.40 1.29
CA SER A 41 24.32 3.26 0.13
C SER A 41 23.15 4.22 -0.08
N CYS A 42 23.38 5.30 -0.83
CA CYS A 42 22.31 6.25 -1.20
C CYS A 42 21.12 5.54 -1.88
N THR A 43 21.41 4.58 -2.76
CA THR A 43 20.37 3.78 -3.43
C THR A 43 19.57 2.98 -2.41
N GLU A 44 20.23 2.25 -1.50
CA GLU A 44 19.55 1.45 -0.49
C GLU A 44 18.69 2.30 0.45
N ILE A 45 19.14 3.50 0.84
CA ILE A 45 18.32 4.45 1.62
C ILE A 45 17.07 4.86 0.82
N TRP A 46 17.25 5.19 -0.46
CA TRP A 46 16.21 5.75 -1.31
C TRP A 46 15.11 4.76 -1.69
N ILE A 47 15.49 3.52 -2.04
CA ILE A 47 14.56 2.48 -2.51
C ILE A 47 14.17 1.47 -1.43
N SER A 48 14.61 1.66 -0.18
CA SER A 48 14.27 0.76 0.93
C SER A 48 12.75 0.65 1.10
N GLU A 49 12.23 -0.57 1.24
CA GLU A 49 10.83 -0.88 1.55
C GLU A 49 10.64 -1.25 3.03
N ALA A 50 11.46 -0.67 3.92
CA ALA A 50 11.24 -0.79 5.36
C ALA A 50 9.81 -0.35 5.71
N GLN A 51 9.14 -1.15 6.54
CA GLN A 51 7.73 -0.99 6.87
C GLN A 51 7.49 0.18 7.83
N GLU A 52 6.21 0.57 7.99
CA GLU A 52 5.73 1.53 8.99
C GLU A 52 6.36 2.94 8.86
N ARG A 53 6.53 3.39 7.61
CA ARG A 53 7.01 4.74 7.30
C ARG A 53 5.97 5.50 6.48
N MET A 54 5.89 6.80 6.74
CA MET A 54 5.01 7.75 6.06
C MET A 54 5.83 8.96 5.58
N VAL A 55 5.48 9.52 4.43
CA VAL A 55 5.99 10.82 3.96
C VAL A 55 4.87 11.85 4.09
N LEU A 56 5.19 13.02 4.65
CA LEU A 56 4.24 14.11 4.82
C LEU A 56 4.79 15.41 4.24
N ALA A 57 3.92 16.18 3.61
CA ALA A 57 4.21 17.57 3.22
C ALA A 57 3.72 18.50 4.33
N VAL A 58 4.65 19.09 5.09
CA VAL A 58 4.35 19.98 6.21
C VAL A 58 4.79 21.40 5.86
N PRO A 59 3.90 22.41 5.90
CA PRO A 59 4.30 23.80 5.76
C PRO A 59 5.34 24.18 6.82
N GLU A 60 6.39 24.92 6.44
CA GLU A 60 7.51 25.23 7.35
C GLU A 60 7.05 25.89 8.66
N HIS A 61 6.06 26.78 8.60
CA HIS A 61 5.49 27.44 9.78
C HIS A 61 4.74 26.50 10.74
N ASN A 62 4.35 25.31 10.28
CA ASN A 62 3.71 24.27 11.09
C ASN A 62 4.69 23.20 11.59
N TRP A 63 5.95 23.20 11.14
CA TRP A 63 6.92 22.13 11.44
C TRP A 63 7.09 21.89 12.93
N GLN A 64 7.32 22.96 13.71
CA GLN A 64 7.54 22.83 15.15
C GLN A 64 6.34 22.17 15.85
N GLN A 65 5.14 22.66 15.57
CA GLN A 65 3.91 22.12 16.17
C GLN A 65 3.65 20.67 15.74
N PHE A 66 3.95 20.32 14.49
CA PHE A 66 3.83 18.96 13.99
C PHE A 66 4.82 18.02 14.68
N ASN A 67 6.09 18.43 14.78
CA ASN A 67 7.14 17.65 15.43
C ASN A 67 6.86 17.44 16.93
N ASP A 68 6.36 18.47 17.63
CA ASP A 68 5.98 18.37 19.04
C ASP A 68 4.81 17.38 19.25
N LEU A 69 3.85 17.34 18.33
CA LEU A 69 2.75 16.38 18.36
C LEU A 69 3.26 14.94 18.15
N CYS A 70 4.12 14.72 17.15
CA CYS A 70 4.72 13.40 16.93
C CYS A 70 5.53 12.93 18.16
N ALA A 71 6.32 13.82 18.76
CA ALA A 71 7.09 13.51 19.95
C ALA A 71 6.20 13.17 21.16
N ALA A 72 5.06 13.86 21.33
CA ALA A 72 4.09 13.56 22.39
C ALA A 72 3.46 12.16 22.25
N GLU A 73 3.34 11.66 21.02
CA GLU A 73 2.86 10.30 20.71
C GLU A 73 3.99 9.25 20.62
N GLY A 74 5.24 9.65 20.89
CA GLY A 74 6.40 8.74 20.83
C GLY A 74 6.78 8.32 19.41
N VAL A 75 6.41 9.11 18.39
CA VAL A 75 6.72 8.87 16.98
C VAL A 75 7.83 9.81 16.51
N GLU A 76 8.86 9.27 15.86
CA GLU A 76 9.94 10.06 15.28
C GLU A 76 9.48 10.74 13.97
N ALA A 77 9.68 12.06 13.88
CA ALA A 77 9.47 12.83 12.66
C ALA A 77 10.78 13.51 12.25
N THR A 78 11.14 13.46 10.96
CA THR A 78 12.38 14.06 10.47
C THR A 78 12.16 14.77 9.14
N ALA A 79 12.62 16.03 9.07
CA ALA A 79 12.60 16.81 7.84
C ALA A 79 13.74 16.35 6.91
N ILE A 80 13.43 15.44 5.99
CA ILE A 80 14.40 14.86 5.05
C ILE A 80 14.56 15.65 3.74
N GLY A 81 13.69 16.63 3.48
CA GLY A 81 13.64 17.29 2.19
C GLY A 81 12.65 18.43 2.11
N ARG A 82 12.48 18.97 0.91
CA ARG A 82 11.48 19.98 0.56
C ARG A 82 10.93 19.72 -0.84
N PHE A 83 9.66 20.02 -1.05
CA PHE A 83 9.09 20.13 -2.38
C PHE A 83 9.52 21.46 -3.01
N THR A 84 9.74 21.45 -4.32
CA THR A 84 10.21 22.61 -5.08
C THR A 84 9.23 22.93 -6.20
N GLU A 85 9.44 24.00 -6.96
CA GLU A 85 8.66 24.32 -8.17
C GLU A 85 9.48 24.05 -9.45
N THR A 86 10.53 23.25 -9.35
CA THR A 86 11.52 23.05 -10.42
C THR A 86 11.17 21.92 -11.37
N HIS A 87 10.17 21.11 -11.05
CA HIS A 87 9.81 19.86 -11.71
C HIS A 87 10.98 18.86 -11.82
N GLN A 88 11.93 18.94 -10.88
CA GLN A 88 13.09 18.06 -10.79
C GLN A 88 13.08 17.31 -9.47
N LEU A 89 13.42 16.02 -9.52
CA LEU A 89 13.81 15.23 -8.36
C LEU A 89 15.33 15.33 -8.20
N VAL A 90 15.78 15.90 -7.08
CA VAL A 90 17.20 16.03 -6.73
C VAL A 90 17.47 15.28 -5.43
N LEU A 91 18.41 14.34 -5.48
CA LEU A 91 18.87 13.58 -4.31
C LEU A 91 20.25 14.06 -3.89
N LYS A 92 20.40 14.31 -2.59
CA LYS A 92 21.64 14.76 -1.96
C LYS A 92 22.05 13.84 -0.83
N TYR A 93 23.35 13.80 -0.56
CA TYR A 93 23.94 13.19 0.62
C TYR A 93 25.00 14.16 1.16
N GLY A 94 24.67 14.85 2.26
CA GLY A 94 25.41 16.02 2.72
C GLY A 94 25.41 17.13 1.64
N GLU A 95 26.60 17.58 1.26
CA GLU A 95 26.79 18.59 0.20
C GLU A 95 26.82 18.01 -1.22
N HIS A 96 26.81 16.68 -1.37
CA HIS A 96 26.95 16.03 -2.67
C HIS A 96 25.59 15.72 -3.30
N GLN A 97 25.42 16.12 -4.56
CA GLN A 97 24.29 15.65 -5.37
C GLN A 97 24.59 14.23 -5.86
N VAL A 98 23.74 13.28 -5.50
CA VAL A 98 23.89 11.85 -5.82
C VAL A 98 22.87 11.35 -6.85
N GLY A 99 21.84 12.15 -7.16
CA GLY A 99 20.87 11.84 -8.20
C GLY A 99 20.14 13.10 -8.67
N SER A 100 19.76 13.13 -9.94
CA SER A 100 18.91 14.17 -10.53
C SER A 100 18.10 13.59 -11.67
N LEU A 101 16.80 13.80 -11.68
CA LEU A 101 15.90 13.33 -12.72
C LEU A 101 14.73 14.30 -12.91
N SER A 102 14.30 14.49 -14.16
CA SER A 102 13.05 15.23 -14.44
C SER A 102 11.85 14.45 -13.91
N MET A 103 10.90 15.11 -13.27
CA MET A 103 9.65 14.48 -12.85
C MET A 103 8.84 13.99 -14.06
N GLU A 104 8.85 14.73 -15.18
CA GLU A 104 8.22 14.30 -16.44
C GLU A 104 8.82 12.98 -16.94
N PHE A 105 10.14 12.85 -16.95
CA PHE A 105 10.78 11.61 -17.38
C PHE A 105 10.52 10.46 -16.40
N LEU A 106 10.46 10.74 -15.09
CA LEU A 106 10.17 9.73 -14.08
C LEU A 106 8.78 9.11 -14.28
N HIS A 107 7.77 9.94 -14.58
CA HIS A 107 6.37 9.52 -14.71
C HIS A 107 5.99 9.08 -16.12
N ASP A 108 6.46 9.77 -17.16
CA ASP A 108 6.07 9.55 -18.56
C ASP A 108 7.20 9.01 -19.45
N GLY A 109 8.39 8.77 -18.90
CA GLY A 109 9.55 8.31 -19.67
C GLY A 109 9.49 6.84 -20.11
N ARG A 110 8.58 6.03 -19.54
CA ARG A 110 8.41 4.63 -19.91
C ARG A 110 7.41 4.48 -21.05
N PRO A 111 7.80 3.96 -22.23
CA PRO A 111 6.87 3.72 -23.33
C PRO A 111 5.75 2.76 -22.93
N PRO A 112 4.50 3.00 -23.37
CA PRO A 112 3.38 2.13 -23.08
C PRO A 112 3.59 0.74 -23.71
N VAL A 113 3.27 -0.31 -22.95
CA VAL A 113 3.30 -1.68 -23.45
C VAL A 113 1.97 -1.97 -24.14
N ILE A 114 1.96 -2.03 -25.47
CA ILE A 114 0.79 -2.41 -26.27
C ILE A 114 0.70 -3.94 -26.29
N ARG A 115 -0.44 -4.49 -25.85
CA ARG A 115 -0.73 -5.92 -25.90
C ARG A 115 -2.00 -6.17 -26.70
N GLU A 116 -1.92 -7.10 -27.65
CA GLU A 116 -3.09 -7.63 -28.33
C GLU A 116 -3.61 -8.84 -27.55
N ALA A 117 -4.87 -8.80 -27.15
CA ALA A 117 -5.53 -9.91 -26.47
C ALA A 117 -6.48 -10.59 -27.46
N VAL A 118 -6.34 -11.91 -27.60
CA VAL A 118 -7.31 -12.74 -28.30
C VAL A 118 -8.18 -13.41 -27.24
N TYR A 119 -9.47 -13.11 -27.26
CA TYR A 119 -10.43 -13.81 -26.42
C TYR A 119 -10.92 -15.05 -27.17
N GLU A 120 -10.51 -16.22 -26.71
CA GLU A 120 -11.06 -17.49 -27.16
C GLU A 120 -12.17 -17.90 -26.20
N THR A 121 -13.42 -17.79 -26.66
CA THR A 121 -14.58 -18.27 -25.90
C THR A 121 -14.47 -19.78 -25.77
N GLN A 122 -14.25 -20.28 -24.56
CA GLN A 122 -14.50 -21.69 -24.29
C GLN A 122 -16.00 -21.95 -24.46
N ALA A 123 -16.36 -23.01 -25.20
CA ALA A 123 -17.75 -23.41 -25.31
C ALA A 123 -18.35 -23.53 -23.90
N GLU A 124 -19.53 -22.96 -23.70
CA GLU A 124 -20.28 -23.16 -22.45
C GLU A 124 -20.38 -24.67 -22.22
N GLN A 125 -19.66 -25.15 -21.21
CA GLN A 125 -19.90 -26.48 -20.71
C GLN A 125 -21.27 -26.39 -20.03
N SER A 126 -22.28 -26.93 -20.71
CA SER A 126 -23.55 -27.20 -20.05
C SER A 126 -23.22 -27.99 -18.78
N LEU A 127 -23.57 -27.42 -17.63
CA LEU A 127 -23.58 -28.19 -16.40
C LEU A 127 -24.37 -29.46 -16.72
N PRO A 128 -23.85 -30.65 -16.35
CA PRO A 128 -24.60 -31.87 -16.58
C PRO A 128 -26.00 -31.63 -16.02
N ALA A 129 -27.02 -31.75 -16.88
CA ALA A 129 -28.39 -31.65 -16.46
C ALA A 129 -28.52 -32.63 -15.28
N GLY A 130 -28.95 -32.14 -14.11
CA GLY A 130 -29.16 -33.00 -12.96
C GLY A 130 -29.97 -34.19 -13.43
N SER A 131 -29.51 -35.42 -13.14
CA SER A 131 -30.21 -36.61 -13.61
C SER A 131 -31.66 -36.57 -13.12
N GLU A 132 -32.60 -37.14 -13.88
CA GLU A 132 -33.99 -37.28 -13.41
C GLU A 132 -34.06 -38.01 -12.05
N GLU A 133 -33.07 -38.88 -11.77
CA GLU A 133 -32.84 -39.53 -10.49
C GLU A 133 -32.47 -38.55 -9.36
N ALA A 134 -31.67 -37.51 -9.66
CA ALA A 134 -31.33 -36.44 -8.71
C ALA A 134 -32.52 -35.51 -8.44
N LEU A 135 -33.42 -35.32 -9.42
CA LEU A 135 -34.67 -34.56 -9.26
C LEU A 135 -35.76 -35.34 -8.50
N GLY A 136 -35.68 -36.67 -8.48
CA GLY A 136 -36.57 -37.56 -7.71
C GLY A 136 -36.05 -37.92 -6.30
N GLN A 137 -34.85 -37.49 -5.95
CA GLN A 137 -34.25 -37.71 -4.63
C GLN A 137 -34.97 -36.82 -3.58
N SER A 138 -35.31 -37.40 -2.44
CA SER A 138 -35.95 -36.69 -1.32
C SER A 138 -35.01 -36.48 -0.12
N ASP A 139 -33.89 -37.19 -0.09
CA ASP A 139 -32.85 -37.06 0.94
C ASP A 139 -31.56 -36.52 0.32
N PHE A 140 -31.20 -35.30 0.71
CA PHE A 140 -29.99 -34.59 0.30
C PHE A 140 -29.00 -34.42 1.45
N THR A 141 -29.08 -35.26 2.49
CA THR A 141 -28.29 -35.11 3.71
C THR A 141 -26.78 -35.15 3.43
N ASN A 142 -26.32 -36.00 2.52
CA ASN A 142 -24.90 -36.14 2.21
C ASN A 142 -24.37 -34.98 1.35
N GLU A 143 -25.16 -34.52 0.39
CA GLU A 143 -24.90 -33.35 -0.45
C GLU A 143 -24.81 -32.10 0.41
N LEU A 144 -25.78 -31.90 1.31
CA LEU A 144 -25.77 -30.79 2.26
C LEU A 144 -24.55 -30.85 3.17
N ARG A 145 -24.19 -32.03 3.69
CA ARG A 145 -22.96 -32.21 4.49
C ARG A 145 -21.70 -31.92 3.68
N GLY A 146 -21.65 -32.33 2.42
CA GLY A 146 -20.54 -32.04 1.51
C GLY A 146 -20.39 -30.54 1.25
N ILE A 147 -21.51 -29.84 1.03
CA ILE A 147 -21.55 -28.39 0.88
C ILE A 147 -21.11 -27.70 2.17
N LEU A 148 -21.69 -28.05 3.32
CA LEU A 148 -21.34 -27.45 4.62
C LEU A 148 -19.89 -27.73 5.05
N GLY A 149 -19.31 -28.86 4.60
CA GLY A 149 -17.91 -29.20 4.81
C GLY A 149 -16.92 -28.57 3.82
N SER A 150 -17.40 -27.95 2.74
CA SER A 150 -16.55 -27.28 1.75
C SER A 150 -15.87 -26.06 2.35
N LEU A 151 -14.56 -25.88 2.12
CA LEU A 151 -13.82 -24.71 2.63
C LEU A 151 -14.38 -23.37 2.12
N ASN A 152 -15.03 -23.38 0.95
CA ASN A 152 -15.69 -22.20 0.39
C ASN A 152 -16.94 -21.81 1.20
N VAL A 153 -17.63 -22.78 1.82
CA VAL A 153 -18.95 -22.57 2.48
C VAL A 153 -18.88 -22.63 4.00
N ALA A 154 -18.09 -23.55 4.56
CA ALA A 154 -17.98 -23.82 5.99
C ALA A 154 -17.72 -22.54 6.82
N SER A 155 -18.06 -22.60 8.11
CA SER A 155 -17.90 -21.48 9.04
C SER A 155 -16.48 -20.89 9.00
N LYS A 156 -16.41 -19.56 8.93
CA LYS A 156 -15.15 -18.81 8.99
C LYS A 156 -14.84 -18.35 10.43
N GLU A 157 -15.57 -18.85 11.42
CA GLU A 157 -15.38 -18.52 12.84
C GLU A 157 -13.93 -18.69 13.30
N TRP A 158 -13.25 -19.72 12.81
CA TRP A 158 -11.87 -20.02 13.20
C TRP A 158 -10.89 -18.90 12.87
N ILE A 159 -11.07 -18.18 11.76
CA ILE A 159 -10.23 -17.05 11.37
C ILE A 159 -10.72 -15.76 12.02
N ILE A 160 -12.04 -15.59 12.14
CA ILE A 160 -12.67 -14.42 12.77
C ILE A 160 -12.20 -14.28 14.22
N ARG A 161 -12.14 -15.37 14.98
CA ARG A 161 -11.75 -15.37 16.41
C ARG A 161 -10.26 -15.13 16.67
N GLN A 162 -9.42 -15.08 15.63
CA GLN A 162 -8.00 -14.78 15.81
C GLN A 162 -7.73 -13.27 15.96
N TYR A 163 -8.68 -12.44 15.53
CA TYR A 163 -8.54 -10.98 15.53
C TYR A 163 -9.56 -10.35 16.48
N ASP A 164 -9.14 -9.27 17.12
CA ASP A 164 -10.03 -8.40 17.87
C ASP A 164 -10.89 -7.57 16.90
N HIS A 165 -12.18 -7.43 17.20
CA HIS A 165 -13.14 -6.62 16.43
C HIS A 165 -13.81 -5.53 17.27
N GLU A 166 -13.29 -5.27 18.47
CA GLU A 166 -13.91 -4.47 19.54
C GLU A 166 -13.13 -3.20 19.90
N VAL A 167 -11.81 -3.20 19.70
CA VAL A 167 -10.93 -2.08 20.06
C VAL A 167 -11.41 -0.77 19.41
N GLN A 168 -11.36 0.31 20.20
CA GLN A 168 -11.89 1.65 19.89
C GLN A 168 -13.41 1.76 19.78
N ALA A 169 -14.18 0.68 19.92
CA ALA A 169 -15.66 0.65 19.86
C ALA A 169 -16.25 1.42 18.66
N GLY A 170 -15.48 1.52 17.56
CA GLY A 170 -15.83 2.31 16.38
C GLY A 170 -16.66 1.54 15.35
N SER A 171 -16.85 0.23 15.54
CA SER A 171 -17.60 -0.66 14.66
C SER A 171 -18.97 -1.02 15.25
N VAL A 172 -20.02 -0.90 14.43
CA VAL A 172 -21.40 -1.28 14.83
C VAL A 172 -21.75 -2.69 14.37
N ILE A 173 -21.36 -3.06 13.14
CA ILE A 173 -21.61 -4.39 12.57
C ILE A 173 -20.36 -5.23 12.76
N LYS A 174 -20.54 -6.43 13.34
CA LYS A 174 -19.47 -7.37 13.65
C LYS A 174 -19.62 -8.65 12.84
N PRO A 175 -18.52 -9.37 12.59
CA PRO A 175 -18.55 -10.61 11.80
C PRO A 175 -19.32 -11.75 12.47
N LEU A 176 -19.54 -11.68 13.80
CA LEU A 176 -20.39 -12.61 14.54
C LEU A 176 -21.73 -11.92 14.82
N THR A 177 -22.82 -12.56 14.42
CA THR A 177 -24.19 -12.08 14.61
C THR A 177 -24.96 -13.08 15.48
N GLY A 178 -25.82 -12.56 16.37
CA GLY A 178 -26.58 -13.35 17.35
C GLY A 178 -26.78 -12.60 18.65
#